data_AF-A0A1H4ZP95-F1
#
_entry.id   AF-A0A1H4ZP95-F1
#
_cell.length_a   1.000
_cell.length_b   1.000
_cell.length_c   1.000
_cell.angle_alpha   90.00
_cell.angle_beta   90.00
_cell.angle_gamma   90.00
#
_symmetry.space_group_name_H-M   'P 1'
#
loop_
_entity.id
_entity.type
_entity.pdbx_description
1 polymer ?
#
loop_
_entity_poly.entity_id
_entity_poly.type
_entity_poly.pdbx_seq_one_letter_code
_entity_poly.pdbx_strand_id
1 'polypeptide(L)'
;MNSNSDKEISFQPRVADWLNDCFGQEIAADVIERNHRFLEEALELVQACNCSADEAHKLVDYVFGRDVGDKPQEVGGVLVTLAALCAAQGVDMHQAGEVELARISQPETVVRIREKQKRKPAMSPLPGSYPDRESMSQPSTLRYVVAKTIGGYTRGSKDEIEVIGVYDDEEVAAKVRLISSAQIFEVEMNTLAAGLLANAGQLFGSDSIGFQLMASKLTAK
;
A
#
# COMPACT_ATOMS: atom_id res chain seq x y z
N MET A 1 23.58 20.19 46.16
CA MET A 1 22.72 20.84 45.15
C MET A 1 22.35 19.74 44.16
N ASN A 2 21.08 19.33 44.17
CA ASN A 2 20.59 18.21 43.36
C ASN A 2 20.67 18.55 41.87
N SER A 3 21.59 17.93 41.15
CA SER A 3 21.57 17.91 39.69
C SER A 3 20.79 16.68 39.24
N ASN A 4 19.47 16.76 39.29
CA ASN A 4 18.61 15.87 38.50
C ASN A 4 17.92 16.78 37.50
N SER A 5 18.64 17.07 36.41
CA SER A 5 18.00 17.59 35.21
C SER A 5 17.09 16.48 34.70
N ASP A 6 15.81 16.53 35.05
CA ASP A 6 14.78 15.75 34.39
C ASP A 6 14.94 16.03 32.90
N LYS A 7 15.52 15.06 32.17
CA LYS A 7 15.51 15.09 30.71
C LYS A 7 14.05 15.00 30.35
N GLU A 8 13.44 16.13 30.04
CA GLU A 8 12.11 16.18 29.47
C GLU A 8 12.09 15.21 28.29
N ILE A 9 11.21 14.20 28.39
CA ILE A 9 11.11 13.14 27.42
C ILE A 9 10.77 13.80 26.08
N SER A 10 11.51 13.47 25.02
CA SER A 10 11.23 14.04 23.70
C SER A 10 9.82 13.70 23.22
N PHE A 11 9.30 14.45 22.25
CA PHE A 11 7.93 14.33 21.78
C PHE A 11 7.57 12.90 21.30
N GLN A 12 8.44 12.28 20.51
CA GLN A 12 8.17 10.98 19.90
C GLN A 12 7.96 9.84 20.92
N PRO A 13 8.81 9.64 21.95
CA PRO A 13 8.52 8.67 23.01
C PRO A 13 7.21 8.95 23.75
N ARG A 14 6.86 10.21 24.05
CA ARG A 14 5.57 10.55 24.69
C ARG A 14 4.37 10.17 23.82
N VAL A 15 4.48 10.32 22.50
CA VAL A 15 3.44 9.85 21.56
C VAL A 15 3.36 8.32 21.56
N ALA A 16 4.49 7.62 21.62
CA ALA A 16 4.53 6.16 21.69
C ALA A 16 3.88 5.64 22.99
N ASP A 17 4.17 6.28 24.13
CA ASP A 17 3.54 5.96 25.42
C ASP A 17 2.02 6.19 25.34
N TRP A 18 1.59 7.35 24.83
CA TRP A 18 0.16 7.65 24.64
C TRP A 18 -0.54 6.62 23.73
N LEU A 19 0.10 6.19 22.64
CA LEU A 19 -0.47 5.18 21.75
C LEU A 19 -0.68 3.84 22.47
N ASN A 20 0.32 3.38 23.22
CA ASN A 20 0.24 2.15 23.99
C ASN A 20 -0.84 2.24 25.08
N ASP A 21 -0.90 3.36 25.80
CA ASP A 21 -1.92 3.59 26.83
C ASP A 21 -3.32 3.67 26.22
N CYS A 22 -3.47 4.34 25.08
CA CYS A 22 -4.77 4.55 24.44
C CYS A 22 -5.31 3.27 23.81
N PHE A 23 -4.48 2.52 23.09
CA PHE A 23 -4.93 1.43 22.21
C PHE A 23 -4.39 0.04 22.58
N GLY A 24 -3.38 -0.06 23.45
CA GLY A 24 -2.65 -1.30 23.72
C GLY A 24 -1.58 -1.60 22.66
N GLN A 25 -0.67 -2.51 23.01
CA GLN A 25 0.54 -2.79 22.23
C GLN A 25 0.25 -3.29 20.81
N GLU A 26 -0.78 -4.12 20.63
CA GLU A 26 -1.13 -4.70 19.33
C GLU A 26 -1.50 -3.62 18.29
N ILE A 27 -2.40 -2.71 18.66
CA ILE A 27 -2.83 -1.62 17.77
C ILE A 27 -1.73 -0.55 17.64
N ALA A 28 -0.99 -0.29 18.72
CA ALA A 28 0.13 0.66 18.68
C ALA A 28 1.24 0.22 17.73
N ALA A 29 1.48 -1.09 17.60
CA ALA A 29 2.49 -1.68 16.74
C ALA A 29 2.01 -2.03 15.32
N ASP A 30 0.73 -1.83 14.99
CA ASP A 30 0.18 -2.09 13.66
C ASP A 30 0.70 -1.08 12.63
N VAL A 31 1.73 -1.50 11.89
CA VAL A 31 2.42 -0.66 10.89
C VAL A 31 1.51 -0.23 9.73
N ILE A 32 0.48 -1.00 9.39
CA ILE A 32 -0.46 -0.66 8.31
C ILE A 32 -1.40 0.44 8.78
N GLU A 33 -1.99 0.27 9.97
CA GLU A 33 -2.82 1.29 10.59
C GLU A 33 -2.03 2.58 10.82
N ARG A 34 -0.79 2.50 11.33
CA ARG A 34 0.06 3.70 11.53
C ARG A 34 0.35 4.42 10.21
N ASN A 35 0.61 3.67 9.14
CA ASN A 35 0.82 4.24 7.81
C ASN A 35 -0.44 4.98 7.30
N HIS A 36 -1.61 4.33 7.38
CA HIS A 36 -2.87 4.94 6.95
C HIS A 36 -3.25 6.17 7.78
N ARG A 37 -3.05 6.12 9.09
CA ARG A 37 -3.30 7.25 9.98
C ARG A 37 -2.39 8.44 9.68
N PHE A 38 -1.12 8.20 9.38
CA PHE A 38 -0.22 9.26 8.94
C PHE A 38 -0.68 9.88 7.60
N LEU A 39 -1.05 9.04 6.62
CA LEU A 39 -1.56 9.52 5.33
C LEU A 39 -2.83 10.37 5.48
N GLU A 40 -3.77 9.95 6.34
CA GLU A 40 -5.00 10.69 6.62
C GLU A 40 -4.70 12.09 7.18
N GLU A 41 -3.85 12.20 8.20
CA GLU A 41 -3.48 13.51 8.79
C GLU A 41 -2.71 14.40 7.79
N ALA A 42 -1.85 13.80 6.95
CA ALA A 42 -1.16 14.55 5.90
C ALA A 42 -2.14 15.12 4.87
N LEU A 43 -3.17 14.34 4.49
CA LEU A 43 -4.24 14.79 3.59
C LEU A 43 -5.10 15.88 4.23
N GLU A 44 -5.47 15.73 5.50
CA GLU A 44 -6.21 16.76 6.25
C GLU A 44 -5.42 18.08 6.35
N LEU A 45 -4.11 18.01 6.59
CA LEU A 45 -3.25 19.20 6.64
C LEU A 45 -3.19 19.93 5.29
N VAL A 46 -2.95 19.21 4.19
CA VAL A 46 -2.89 19.87 2.87
C VAL A 46 -4.25 20.36 2.42
N GLN A 47 -5.34 19.69 2.78
CA GLN A 47 -6.71 20.18 2.59
C GLN A 47 -6.93 21.50 3.34
N ALA A 48 -6.50 21.60 4.60
CA ALA A 48 -6.56 22.84 5.37
C ALA A 48 -5.73 23.97 4.74
N CYS A 49 -4.72 23.62 3.95
CA CYS A 49 -3.92 24.55 3.14
C CYS A 49 -4.52 24.84 1.75
N ASN A 50 -5.77 24.44 1.50
CA ASN A 50 -6.53 24.58 0.25
C ASN A 50 -6.02 23.72 -0.93
N CYS A 51 -5.28 22.63 -0.67
CA CYS A 51 -5.00 21.63 -1.69
C CYS A 51 -6.29 20.90 -2.09
N SER A 52 -6.55 20.82 -3.40
CA SER A 52 -7.69 20.07 -3.92
C SER A 52 -7.40 18.56 -3.97
N ALA A 53 -8.46 17.75 -3.99
CA ALA A 53 -8.32 16.31 -4.15
C ALA A 53 -7.64 15.93 -5.49
N ASP A 54 -7.92 16.68 -6.56
CA ASP A 54 -7.29 16.46 -7.87
C ASP A 54 -5.77 16.71 -7.83
N GLU A 55 -5.32 17.77 -7.15
CA GLU A 55 -3.89 18.02 -6.92
C GLU A 55 -3.25 16.92 -6.09
N ALA A 56 -3.92 16.45 -5.03
CA ALA A 56 -3.44 15.35 -4.22
C ALA A 56 -3.30 14.05 -5.04
N HIS A 57 -4.29 13.71 -5.88
CA HIS A 57 -4.24 12.52 -6.73
C HIS A 57 -3.11 12.57 -7.76
N LYS A 58 -2.84 13.73 -8.35
CA LYS A 58 -1.68 13.90 -9.25
C LYS A 58 -0.35 13.61 -8.54
N LEU A 59 -0.22 14.00 -7.26
CA LEU A 59 0.96 13.68 -6.47
C LEU A 59 1.04 12.19 -6.13
N VAL A 60 -0.09 11.53 -5.87
CA VAL A 60 -0.14 10.07 -5.71
C VAL A 60 0.42 9.39 -6.96
N ASP A 61 -0.12 9.69 -8.15
CA ASP A 61 0.35 9.07 -9.39
C ASP A 61 1.85 9.33 -9.64
N TYR A 62 2.30 10.56 -9.34
CA TYR A 62 3.70 10.95 -9.53
C TYR A 62 4.67 10.25 -8.57
N VAL A 63 4.29 10.02 -7.32
CA VAL A 63 5.14 9.36 -6.31
C VAL A 63 5.13 7.85 -6.51
N PHE A 64 3.95 7.25 -6.70
CA PHE A 64 3.81 5.81 -6.90
C PHE A 64 4.26 5.33 -8.29
N GLY A 65 4.51 6.25 -9.23
CA GLY A 65 5.14 5.97 -10.51
C GLY A 65 6.68 5.88 -10.47
N ARG A 66 7.31 5.96 -9.29
CA ARG A 66 8.77 5.87 -9.12
C ARG A 66 9.18 4.62 -8.33
N ASP A 67 10.48 4.34 -8.33
CA ASP A 67 11.06 3.32 -7.48
C ASP A 67 10.81 3.64 -5.99
N VAL A 68 10.60 2.59 -5.20
CA VAL A 68 10.37 2.69 -3.75
C VAL A 68 11.62 3.23 -3.05
N GLY A 69 11.45 4.27 -2.24
CA GLY A 69 12.53 4.91 -1.47
C GLY A 69 12.89 4.19 -0.16
N ASP A 70 14.00 4.59 0.45
CA ASP A 70 14.45 4.10 1.76
C ASP A 70 13.71 4.80 2.91
N LYS A 71 13.23 4.03 3.90
CA LYS A 71 12.34 4.54 4.96
C LYS A 71 12.95 5.71 5.76
N PRO A 72 14.19 5.62 6.31
CA PRO A 72 14.86 6.75 6.93
C PRO A 72 14.91 8.03 6.09
N GLN A 73 15.21 7.89 4.78
CA GLN A 73 15.25 9.02 3.86
C GLN A 73 13.88 9.67 3.70
N GLU A 74 12.83 8.87 3.48
CA GLU A 74 11.47 9.39 3.31
C GLU A 74 10.92 10.03 4.59
N VAL A 75 11.23 9.49 5.77
CA VAL A 75 10.92 10.13 7.06
C VAL A 75 11.60 11.49 7.18
N GLY A 76 12.87 11.60 6.77
CA GLY A 76 13.59 12.88 6.73
C GLY A 76 12.97 13.88 5.77
N GLY A 77 12.57 13.43 4.57
CA GLY A 77 11.90 14.25 3.57
C GLY A 77 10.57 14.80 4.07
N VAL A 78 9.74 13.95 4.68
CA VAL A 78 8.48 14.37 5.34
C VAL A 78 8.73 15.42 6.41
N LEU A 79 9.72 15.21 7.31
CA LEU A 79 9.99 16.15 8.40
C LEU A 79 10.42 17.53 7.88
N VAL A 80 11.29 17.56 6.87
CA VAL A 80 11.77 18.82 6.26
C VAL A 80 10.64 19.55 5.55
N THR A 81 9.81 18.84 4.79
CA THR A 81 8.69 19.45 4.05
C THR A 81 7.58 19.92 4.97
N LEU A 82 7.29 19.21 6.06
CA LEU A 82 6.37 19.66 7.11
C LEU A 82 6.86 20.95 7.76
N ALA A 83 8.15 21.01 8.14
CA ALA A 83 8.75 22.22 8.71
C ALA A 83 8.66 23.41 7.75
N ALA A 84 8.94 23.19 6.46
CA ALA A 84 8.85 24.23 5.43
C ALA A 84 7.40 24.71 5.22
N LEU A 85 6.43 23.79 5.20
CA LEU A 85 5.00 24.13 5.09
C LEU A 85 4.55 24.95 6.30
N CYS A 86 4.88 24.51 7.51
CA CYS A 86 4.57 25.24 8.74
C CYS A 86 5.19 26.65 8.73
N ALA A 87 6.45 26.80 8.30
CA ALA A 87 7.09 28.10 8.15
C ALA A 87 6.36 28.99 7.14
N ALA A 88 5.92 28.45 6.00
CA ALA A 88 5.17 29.18 4.99
C ALA A 88 3.76 29.60 5.46
N GLN A 89 3.13 28.80 6.33
CA GLN A 89 1.81 29.07 6.90
C GLN A 89 1.86 29.88 8.21
N GLY A 90 3.05 30.19 8.74
CA GLY A 90 3.21 30.89 10.01
C GLY A 90 2.78 30.05 11.22
N VAL A 91 2.91 28.73 11.15
CA VAL A 91 2.56 27.78 12.20
C VAL A 91 3.83 27.28 12.89
N ASP A 92 3.86 27.27 14.23
CA ASP A 92 4.91 26.57 14.99
C ASP A 92 4.58 25.07 15.04
N MET A 93 5.36 24.26 14.31
CA MET A 93 5.13 22.82 14.19
C MET A 93 5.26 22.09 15.53
N HIS A 94 6.18 22.53 16.40
CA HIS A 94 6.41 21.87 17.69
C HIS A 94 5.29 22.21 18.66
N GLN A 95 4.92 23.48 18.75
CA GLN A 95 3.80 23.91 19.58
C GLN A 95 2.48 23.24 19.14
N ALA A 96 2.23 23.14 17.84
CA ALA A 96 1.04 22.46 17.32
C ALA A 96 1.00 20.99 17.75
N GLY A 97 2.14 20.29 17.67
CA GLY A 97 2.28 18.91 18.14
C GLY A 97 1.99 18.76 19.65
N GLU A 98 2.53 19.63 20.49
CA GLU A 98 2.30 19.60 21.95
C GLU A 98 0.84 19.89 22.31
N VAL A 99 0.22 20.88 21.64
CA VAL A 99 -1.20 21.21 21.84
C VAL A 99 -2.09 20.02 21.47
N GLU A 100 -1.81 19.36 20.35
CA GLU A 100 -2.59 18.21 19.91
C GLU A 100 -2.40 17.00 20.84
N LEU A 101 -1.17 16.70 21.25
CA LEU A 101 -0.89 15.62 22.21
C LEU A 101 -1.60 15.87 23.55
N ALA A 102 -1.58 17.11 24.06
CA ALA A 102 -2.29 17.48 25.28
C ALA A 102 -3.82 17.34 25.14
N ARG A 103 -4.37 17.67 23.97
CA ARG A 103 -5.80 17.56 23.67
C ARG A 103 -6.26 16.10 23.58
N ILE A 104 -5.53 15.25 22.85
CA ILE A 104 -5.89 13.83 22.69
C ILE A 104 -5.66 13.00 23.95
N SER A 105 -4.83 13.50 24.86
CA SER A 105 -4.58 12.89 26.18
C SER A 105 -5.67 13.20 27.20
N GLN A 106 -6.61 14.12 26.93
CA GLN A 106 -7.70 14.40 27.87
C GLN A 106 -8.60 13.17 28.05
N PRO A 107 -9.01 12.82 29.29
CA PRO A 107 -9.73 11.58 29.57
C PRO A 107 -10.97 11.36 28.69
N GLU A 108 -11.78 12.39 28.50
CA GLU A 108 -12.98 12.34 27.66
C GLU A 108 -12.67 12.16 26.17
N THR A 109 -11.55 12.73 25.71
CA THR A 109 -11.11 12.55 24.32
C THR A 109 -10.57 11.14 24.09
N VAL A 110 -9.82 10.59 25.05
CA VAL A 110 -9.35 9.19 25.01
C VAL A 110 -10.52 8.21 24.94
N VAL A 111 -11.57 8.40 25.75
CA VAL A 111 -12.79 7.57 25.70
C VAL A 111 -13.41 7.60 24.30
N ARG A 112 -13.61 8.80 23.75
CA ARG A 112 -14.19 8.97 22.40
C ARG A 112 -13.32 8.34 21.30
N ILE A 113 -12.00 8.46 21.40
CA ILE A 113 -11.04 7.85 20.47
C ILE A 113 -11.15 6.33 20.52
N ARG A 114 -11.17 5.74 21.72
CA ARG A 114 -11.33 4.29 21.90
C ARG A 114 -12.68 3.78 21.36
N GLU A 115 -13.76 4.52 21.57
CA GLU A 115 -15.07 4.18 21.00
C GLU A 115 -15.07 4.21 19.47
N LYS A 116 -14.43 5.23 18.87
CA LYS A 116 -14.25 5.28 17.41
C LYS A 116 -13.44 4.08 16.93
N GLN A 117 -12.36 3.72 17.64
CA GLN A 117 -11.53 2.57 17.29
C GLN A 117 -12.30 1.25 17.32
N LYS A 118 -13.14 1.03 18.34
CA LYS A 118 -14.00 -0.17 18.44
C LYS A 118 -15.00 -0.32 17.29
N ARG A 119 -15.39 0.80 16.67
CA ARG A 119 -16.32 0.82 15.52
C ARG A 119 -15.62 0.67 14.18
N LYS A 120 -14.27 0.69 14.15
CA LYS A 120 -13.55 0.46 12.90
C LYS A 120 -13.78 -0.98 12.46
N PRO A 121 -14.21 -1.20 11.21
CA PRO A 121 -14.15 -2.53 10.63
C PRO A 121 -12.70 -3.01 10.67
N ALA A 122 -12.49 -4.28 11.03
CA ALA A 122 -11.17 -4.87 10.94
C ALA A 122 -10.67 -4.72 9.48
N MET A 123 -9.45 -4.19 9.31
CA MET A 123 -8.72 -4.18 8.04
C MET A 123 -9.14 -3.16 6.97
N SER A 124 -9.62 -1.96 7.34
CA SER A 124 -9.74 -0.86 6.35
C SER A 124 -9.37 0.53 6.86
N PRO A 125 -8.63 1.33 6.05
CA PRO A 125 -8.39 2.74 6.33
C PRO A 125 -9.67 3.60 6.25
N LEU A 126 -10.72 3.08 5.61
CA LEU A 126 -11.98 3.78 5.42
C LEU A 126 -13.12 3.08 6.19
N PRO A 127 -14.09 3.84 6.74
CA PRO A 127 -15.28 3.25 7.34
C PRO A 127 -16.06 2.42 6.31
N GLY A 128 -16.27 1.12 6.57
CA GLY A 128 -17.08 0.24 5.71
C GLY A 128 -16.73 -1.25 5.85
N SER A 129 -17.67 -2.14 5.54
CA SER A 129 -17.43 -3.59 5.45
C SER A 129 -16.82 -3.95 4.09
N TYR A 130 -15.63 -4.57 4.06
CA TYR A 130 -14.91 -4.95 2.84
C TYR A 130 -14.82 -6.48 2.69
N PRO A 131 -15.74 -7.13 1.96
CA PRO A 131 -15.80 -8.59 1.84
C PRO A 131 -14.62 -9.22 1.08
N ASP A 132 -13.85 -8.45 0.30
CA ASP A 132 -12.79 -9.01 -0.57
C ASP A 132 -11.41 -9.14 0.11
N ARG A 133 -11.25 -8.71 1.37
CA ARG A 133 -9.92 -8.56 2.01
C ARG A 133 -9.40 -9.74 2.83
N GLU A 134 -10.16 -10.83 2.97
CA GLU A 134 -9.59 -12.10 3.47
C GLU A 134 -8.46 -12.65 2.56
N SER A 135 -8.34 -12.11 1.34
CA SER A 135 -7.31 -12.45 0.35
C SER A 135 -5.95 -11.76 0.55
N MET A 136 -5.85 -10.71 1.39
CA MET A 136 -4.66 -9.82 1.43
C MET A 136 -3.60 -10.21 2.48
N SER A 137 -3.86 -11.23 3.31
CA SER A 137 -2.95 -11.66 4.39
C SER A 137 -2.05 -12.83 4.01
N GLN A 138 -2.07 -13.29 2.76
CA GLN A 138 -1.21 -14.38 2.33
C GLN A 138 0.10 -13.86 1.72
N PRO A 139 1.25 -14.47 2.04
CA PRO A 139 2.53 -14.12 1.41
C PRO A 139 2.36 -14.15 -0.11
N SER A 140 2.87 -13.12 -0.80
CA SER A 140 2.85 -13.02 -2.26
C SER A 140 3.38 -14.31 -2.87
N THR A 141 2.51 -15.10 -3.49
CA THR A 141 2.92 -16.32 -4.19
C THR A 141 3.27 -15.90 -5.61
N LEU A 142 4.52 -15.50 -5.83
CA LEU A 142 5.04 -15.26 -7.18
C LEU A 142 4.89 -16.55 -8.01
N ARG A 143 4.36 -16.44 -9.22
CA ARG A 143 4.20 -17.55 -10.18
C ARG A 143 4.91 -17.22 -11.48
N TYR A 144 5.53 -18.21 -12.08
CA TYR A 144 6.24 -18.11 -13.36
C TYR A 144 5.45 -18.84 -14.44
N VAL A 145 4.91 -18.09 -15.40
CA VAL A 145 4.15 -18.64 -16.54
C VAL A 145 5.09 -18.84 -17.72
N VAL A 146 5.23 -20.08 -18.19
CA VAL A 146 5.98 -20.40 -19.41
C VAL A 146 5.01 -20.50 -20.58
N ALA A 147 5.17 -19.66 -21.60
CA ALA A 147 4.26 -19.64 -22.75
C ALA A 147 4.99 -19.36 -24.07
N LYS A 148 4.44 -19.89 -25.17
CA LYS A 148 5.01 -19.77 -26.52
C LYS A 148 4.00 -19.17 -27.49
N THR A 149 4.47 -18.26 -28.32
CA THR A 149 3.67 -17.72 -29.42
C THR A 149 3.52 -18.77 -30.53
N ILE A 150 2.29 -19.10 -30.89
CA ILE A 150 1.94 -19.92 -32.04
C ILE A 150 1.39 -19.01 -33.14
N GLY A 151 2.17 -18.86 -34.22
CA GLY A 151 1.66 -18.37 -35.51
C GLY A 151 1.93 -16.90 -35.83
N GLY A 152 2.81 -16.69 -36.81
CA GLY A 152 3.08 -15.39 -37.43
C GLY A 152 3.59 -15.59 -38.87
N TYR A 153 2.77 -16.16 -39.76
CA TYR A 153 3.12 -16.29 -41.18
C TYR A 153 2.20 -15.50 -42.12
N THR A 154 1.15 -14.83 -41.61
CA THR A 154 0.34 -13.93 -42.42
C THR A 154 0.00 -12.64 -41.67
N ARG A 155 0.03 -11.52 -42.39
CA ARG A 155 -0.26 -10.17 -41.88
C ARG A 155 -1.76 -10.06 -41.60
N GLY A 156 -2.19 -10.58 -40.45
CA GLY A 156 -3.60 -10.57 -40.03
C GLY A 156 -3.99 -11.63 -38.99
N SER A 157 -3.16 -12.63 -38.71
CA SER A 157 -3.41 -13.58 -37.60
C SER A 157 -2.98 -12.94 -36.28
N LYS A 158 -3.91 -12.80 -35.32
CA LYS A 158 -3.57 -12.42 -33.94
C LYS A 158 -2.62 -13.46 -33.36
N ASP A 159 -1.56 -13.02 -32.71
CA ASP A 159 -0.57 -13.88 -32.06
C ASP A 159 -1.27 -14.77 -31.02
N GLU A 160 -1.50 -16.05 -31.34
CA GLU A 160 -2.02 -17.01 -30.38
C GLU A 160 -0.89 -17.43 -29.43
N ILE A 161 -1.19 -17.55 -28.14
CA ILE A 161 -0.20 -17.94 -27.13
C ILE A 161 -0.62 -19.29 -26.55
N GLU A 162 0.29 -20.26 -26.59
CA GLU A 162 0.17 -21.54 -25.90
C GLU A 162 0.87 -21.44 -24.55
N VAL A 163 0.10 -21.58 -23.46
CA VAL A 163 0.64 -21.66 -22.10
C VAL A 163 1.10 -23.09 -21.82
N ILE A 164 2.41 -23.25 -21.69
CA ILE A 164 3.10 -24.53 -21.48
C ILE A 164 3.01 -24.96 -20.02
N GLY A 165 3.13 -24.02 -19.07
CA GLY A 165 3.03 -24.32 -17.65
C GLY A 165 3.06 -23.09 -16.75
N VAL A 166 2.67 -23.28 -15.49
CA VAL A 166 2.73 -22.27 -14.42
C VAL A 166 3.44 -22.90 -13.23
N TYR A 167 4.46 -22.23 -12.71
CA TYR A 167 5.35 -22.76 -11.68
C TYR A 167 5.46 -21.77 -10.52
N ASP A 168 5.73 -22.28 -9.32
CA ASP A 168 6.10 -21.51 -8.12
C ASP A 168 7.63 -21.34 -7.99
N ASP A 169 8.40 -22.24 -8.60
CA ASP A 169 9.86 -22.24 -8.60
C ASP A 169 10.43 -21.67 -9.93
N GLU A 170 11.27 -20.64 -9.82
CA GLU A 170 11.92 -19.98 -10.95
C GLU A 170 12.84 -20.91 -11.73
N GLU A 171 13.62 -21.76 -11.03
CA GLU A 171 14.56 -22.66 -11.69
C GLU A 171 13.82 -23.73 -12.49
N VAL A 172 12.66 -24.18 -12.00
CA VAL A 172 11.81 -25.13 -12.72
C VAL A 172 11.25 -24.46 -13.98
N ALA A 173 10.73 -23.23 -13.86
CA ALA A 173 10.25 -22.47 -15.02
C ALA A 173 11.37 -22.21 -16.05
N ALA A 174 12.58 -21.88 -15.58
CA ALA A 174 13.77 -21.67 -16.42
C ALA A 174 14.16 -22.93 -17.20
N LYS A 175 14.14 -24.11 -16.56
CA LYS A 175 14.39 -25.40 -17.22
C LYS A 175 13.34 -25.68 -18.29
N VAL A 176 12.05 -25.46 -17.99
CA VAL A 176 10.95 -25.69 -18.93
C VAL A 176 11.03 -24.72 -20.12
N ARG A 177 11.35 -23.44 -19.88
CA ARG A 177 11.59 -22.43 -20.92
C ARG A 177 12.68 -22.85 -21.89
N LEU A 178 13.83 -23.30 -21.37
CA LEU A 178 14.97 -23.72 -22.18
C LEU A 178 14.62 -24.88 -23.11
N ILE A 179 13.85 -25.86 -22.62
CA ILE A 179 13.47 -27.06 -23.38
C ILE A 179 12.37 -26.75 -24.41
N SER A 180 11.50 -25.78 -24.13
CA SER A 180 10.33 -25.48 -24.98
C SER A 180 10.52 -24.30 -25.95
N SER A 181 11.65 -23.59 -25.87
CA SER A 181 11.89 -22.34 -26.61
C SER A 181 10.79 -21.30 -26.39
N ALA A 182 10.27 -21.23 -25.17
CA ALA A 182 9.19 -20.35 -24.74
C ALA A 182 9.72 -19.10 -24.01
N GLN A 183 8.82 -18.22 -23.59
CA GLN A 183 9.10 -17.06 -22.74
C GLN A 183 8.58 -17.32 -21.32
N ILE A 184 9.20 -16.67 -20.32
CA ILE A 184 8.72 -16.68 -18.92
C ILE A 184 8.12 -15.31 -18.62
N PHE A 185 6.96 -15.34 -17.98
CA PHE A 185 6.28 -14.18 -17.45
C PHE A 185 6.13 -14.35 -15.94
N GLU A 186 6.61 -13.37 -15.17
CA GLU A 186 6.42 -13.32 -13.72
C GLU A 186 5.05 -12.73 -13.39
N VAL A 187 4.30 -13.42 -12.53
CA VAL A 187 2.95 -13.05 -12.15
C VAL A 187 2.84 -13.08 -10.63
N GLU A 188 2.69 -11.90 -10.02
CA GLU A 188 2.36 -11.79 -8.62
C GLU A 188 0.86 -12.04 -8.40
N MET A 189 0.51 -13.12 -7.72
CA MET A 189 -0.88 -13.57 -7.60
C MET A 189 -1.78 -12.64 -6.77
N ASN A 190 -1.23 -11.66 -6.04
CA ASN A 190 -2.00 -10.76 -5.16
C ASN A 190 -2.50 -9.48 -5.87
N THR A 191 -2.21 -9.28 -7.17
CA THR A 191 -2.70 -8.14 -7.97
C THR A 191 -3.84 -8.51 -8.93
N LEU A 192 -4.49 -9.66 -8.75
CA LEU A 192 -5.62 -10.11 -9.56
C LEU A 192 -6.95 -9.40 -9.20
N ALA A 193 -6.91 -8.09 -8.99
CA ALA A 193 -8.09 -7.26 -8.76
C ALA A 193 -8.45 -6.50 -10.03
N ALA A 194 -9.29 -7.09 -10.90
CA ALA A 194 -9.97 -6.49 -12.08
C ALA A 194 -9.10 -5.84 -13.19
N GLY A 195 -8.04 -5.10 -12.86
CA GLY A 195 -7.16 -4.39 -13.77
C GLY A 195 -6.26 -5.28 -14.61
N LEU A 196 -5.80 -6.43 -14.08
CA LEU A 196 -5.02 -7.41 -14.88
C LEU A 196 -5.91 -8.13 -15.89
N LEU A 197 -7.16 -8.47 -15.51
CA LEU A 197 -8.16 -9.02 -16.44
C LEU A 197 -8.59 -7.98 -17.49
N ALA A 198 -8.63 -6.69 -17.13
CA ALA A 198 -8.89 -5.60 -18.07
C ALA A 198 -7.71 -5.36 -19.03
N ASN A 199 -6.47 -5.40 -18.55
CA ASN A 199 -5.27 -5.25 -19.38
C ASN A 199 -5.02 -6.47 -20.26
N ALA A 200 -5.18 -7.69 -19.74
CA ALA A 200 -5.15 -8.91 -20.53
C ALA A 200 -6.33 -8.97 -21.52
N GLY A 201 -7.53 -8.52 -21.12
CA GLY A 201 -8.67 -8.35 -22.02
C GLY A 201 -8.42 -7.32 -23.12
N GLN A 202 -7.66 -6.25 -22.85
CA GLN A 202 -7.23 -5.25 -23.84
C GLN A 202 -6.12 -5.78 -24.77
N LEU A 203 -5.20 -6.60 -24.26
CA LEU A 203 -4.10 -7.20 -25.03
C LEU A 203 -4.55 -8.38 -25.90
N PHE A 204 -5.45 -9.23 -25.41
CA PHE A 204 -5.84 -10.51 -26.04
C PHE A 204 -7.25 -10.50 -26.63
N GLY A 205 -8.09 -9.52 -26.27
CA GLY A 205 -9.54 -9.57 -26.46
C GLY A 205 -10.18 -10.46 -25.41
N SER A 206 -11.10 -9.91 -24.62
CA SER A 206 -11.84 -10.60 -23.55
C SER A 206 -12.61 -11.83 -24.04
N ASP A 207 -12.94 -11.88 -25.33
CA ASP A 207 -13.69 -12.97 -25.96
C ASP A 207 -12.77 -14.03 -26.59
N SER A 208 -11.44 -13.90 -26.44
CA SER A 208 -10.49 -14.86 -27.01
C SER A 208 -10.44 -16.16 -26.21
N ILE A 209 -10.32 -17.27 -26.94
CA ILE A 209 -10.18 -18.61 -26.34
C ILE A 209 -8.94 -18.66 -25.41
N GLY A 210 -7.86 -17.97 -25.78
CA GLY A 210 -6.64 -17.87 -24.96
C GLY A 210 -6.88 -17.21 -23.61
N PHE A 211 -7.64 -16.11 -23.58
CA PHE A 211 -8.01 -15.43 -22.34
C PHE A 211 -8.91 -16.32 -21.45
N GLN A 212 -9.88 -17.02 -22.02
CA GLN A 212 -10.75 -17.93 -21.25
C GLN A 212 -10.00 -19.15 -20.69
N LEU A 213 -9.03 -19.69 -21.44
CA LEU A 213 -8.21 -20.82 -20.99
C LEU A 213 -7.22 -20.40 -19.90
N MET A 214 -6.62 -19.21 -20.02
CA MET A 214 -5.77 -18.62 -18.99
C MET A 214 -6.57 -18.36 -17.70
N ALA A 215 -7.75 -17.75 -17.82
CA ALA A 215 -8.62 -17.47 -16.67
C ALA A 215 -9.06 -18.76 -15.95
N SER A 216 -9.46 -19.80 -16.70
CA SER A 216 -9.88 -21.07 -16.09
C SER A 216 -8.76 -21.80 -15.35
N LYS A 217 -7.53 -21.77 -15.87
CA LYS A 217 -6.35 -22.34 -15.20
C LYS A 217 -5.90 -21.56 -13.95
N LEU A 218 -6.10 -20.25 -13.93
CA LEU A 218 -5.78 -19.40 -12.77
C LEU A 218 -6.80 -19.55 -11.62
N THR A 219 -8.03 -19.97 -11.91
CA THR A 219 -9.10 -20.15 -10.92
C THR A 219 -9.32 -21.59 -10.45
N ALA A 220 -8.63 -22.57 -11.04
CA ALA A 220 -8.71 -23.96 -10.61
C ALA A 220 -7.88 -24.15 -9.32
N LYS A 221 -8.54 -24.57 -8.24
CA LYS A 221 -7.90 -24.93 -6.96
C LYS A 221 -6.94 -26.09 -7.10
#